data_AF-A0A938U6C6-F1
#
_entry.id   AF-A0A938U6C6-F1
#
_cell.length_a   1.000
_cell.length_b   1.000
_cell.length_c   1.000
_cell.angle_alpha   90.00
_cell.angle_beta   90.00
_cell.angle_gamma   90.00
#
_symmetry.space_group_name_H-M   'P 1'
#
loop_
_entity.id
_entity.type
_entity.pdbx_description
1 polymer ?
#
loop_
_entity_poly.entity_id
_entity_poly.type
_entity_poly.pdbx_seq_one_letter_code
_entity_poly.pdbx_strand_id
1 'polypeptide(L)'
;MDWIIGITACIVAAALGGFALHRIAEAHRIEDAKRRTREIEREKEDAEAMAAPPLIEDFDGTEANAVGRRINTLLAEFNSLTTFQEVETWDARAEQVAEEAATAGRTLVEFIDRCEQAAAGHATTTNEPPHVKGARIKKTRDIAAKVRGVVPEFRKGYELLLERVEMTPNNKKDQAALLRELRAEKKDLQARKKEVKASAASVRREARQLSANAGTSEFLGWPTYSSKVAAMERRNIRRAKEAALAPHEDAVQALERQIATVEQRITWVQRFGDEE
;
A
#
# COMPACT_ATOMS: atom_id res chain seq x y z
N MET A 1 88.15 16.82 6.78
CA MET A 1 86.88 16.08 6.95
C MET A 1 85.77 16.94 7.59
N ASP A 2 86.02 18.22 7.86
CA ASP A 2 85.08 19.04 8.67
C ASP A 2 83.96 19.76 7.88
N TRP A 3 84.05 19.84 6.55
CA TRP A 3 82.99 20.50 5.75
C TRP A 3 81.76 19.61 5.48
N ILE A 4 81.94 18.28 5.50
CA ILE A 4 80.87 17.31 5.21
C ILE A 4 79.88 17.21 6.38
N ILE A 5 80.35 17.35 7.63
CA ILE A 5 79.52 17.28 8.85
C ILE A 5 78.61 18.51 8.96
N GLY A 6 79.11 19.69 8.58
CA GLY A 6 78.31 20.93 8.59
C GLY A 6 77.14 20.92 7.59
N ILE A 7 77.35 20.38 6.39
CA ILE A 7 76.31 20.32 5.35
C ILE A 7 75.23 19.28 5.73
N THR A 8 75.63 18.12 6.29
CA THR A 8 74.65 17.11 6.74
C THR A 8 73.81 17.62 7.92
N ALA A 9 74.40 18.35 8.87
CA ALA A 9 73.65 18.94 9.99
C ALA A 9 72.61 19.98 9.50
N CYS A 10 72.96 20.84 8.54
CA CYS A 10 72.04 21.84 7.99
C CYS A 10 70.90 21.21 7.17
N ILE A 11 71.17 20.15 6.39
CA ILE A 11 70.13 19.45 5.62
C ILE A 11 69.17 18.70 6.55
N VAL A 12 69.68 18.06 7.60
CA VAL A 12 68.85 17.39 8.61
C VAL A 12 68.01 18.40 9.40
N ALA A 13 68.56 19.56 9.78
CA ALA A 13 67.81 20.61 10.45
C ALA A 13 66.71 21.22 9.55
N ALA A 14 66.99 21.44 8.26
CA ALA A 14 66.00 21.93 7.29
C ALA A 14 64.90 20.89 7.01
N ALA A 15 65.26 19.60 6.91
CA ALA A 15 64.30 18.51 6.73
C ALA A 15 63.40 18.30 7.96
N LEU A 16 63.97 18.37 9.17
CA LEU A 16 63.22 18.28 10.43
C LEU A 16 62.33 19.51 10.67
N GLY A 17 62.82 20.71 10.32
CA GLY A 17 62.01 21.94 10.37
C GLY A 17 60.83 21.92 9.38
N GLY A 18 61.06 21.45 8.15
CA GLY A 18 60.00 21.28 7.15
C GLY A 18 58.95 20.23 7.54
N PHE A 19 59.38 19.11 8.15
CA PHE A 19 58.46 18.07 8.62
C PHE A 19 57.62 18.53 9.82
N ALA A 20 58.21 19.31 10.73
CA ALA A 20 57.49 19.93 11.84
C ALA A 20 56.45 20.95 11.35
N LEU A 21 56.82 21.81 10.40
CA LEU A 21 55.91 22.80 9.80
C LEU A 21 54.77 22.13 9.01
N HIS A 22 55.04 21.04 8.28
CA HIS A 22 53.98 20.28 7.59
C HIS A 22 52.99 19.66 8.57
N ARG A 23 53.47 19.06 9.68
CA ARG A 23 52.59 18.48 10.70
C ARG A 23 51.75 19.52 11.44
N ILE A 24 52.31 20.71 11.68
CA ILE A 24 51.56 21.84 12.28
C ILE A 24 50.48 22.33 11.31
N ALA A 25 50.79 22.48 10.02
CA ALA A 25 49.81 22.87 9.01
C ALA A 25 48.69 21.82 8.83
N GLU A 26 49.02 20.53 8.91
CA GLU A 26 48.06 19.42 8.81
C GLU A 26 47.17 19.33 10.06
N ALA A 27 47.73 19.53 11.25
CA ALA A 27 46.97 19.63 12.49
C ALA A 27 45.98 20.80 12.46
N HIS A 28 46.39 21.98 11.97
CA HIS A 28 45.50 23.12 11.79
C HIS A 28 44.36 22.84 10.80
N ARG A 29 44.63 22.19 9.66
CA ARG A 29 43.56 21.80 8.71
C ARG A 29 42.55 20.83 9.31
N ILE A 30 43.01 19.87 10.10
CA ILE A 30 42.13 18.90 10.78
C ILE A 30 41.29 19.61 11.87
N GLU A 31 41.88 20.54 12.61
CA GLU A 31 41.17 21.31 13.63
C GLU A 31 40.13 22.26 13.00
N ASP A 32 40.46 22.92 11.89
CA ASP A 32 39.54 23.77 11.13
C ASP A 32 38.39 22.95 10.54
N ALA A 33 38.67 21.76 10.00
CA ALA A 33 37.63 20.85 9.52
C ALA A 33 36.68 20.44 10.66
N LYS A 34 37.23 20.10 11.84
CA LYS A 34 36.44 19.76 13.04
C LYS A 34 35.58 20.93 13.52
N ARG A 35 36.13 22.15 13.54
CA ARG A 35 35.36 23.37 13.88
C ARG A 35 34.21 23.58 12.92
N ARG A 36 34.45 23.48 11.61
CA ARG A 36 33.39 23.59 10.59
C ARG A 36 32.30 22.54 10.77
N THR A 37 32.64 21.29 11.05
CA THR A 37 31.61 20.26 11.35
C THR A 37 30.77 20.60 12.58
N ARG A 38 31.40 21.07 13.67
CA ARG A 38 30.66 21.46 14.89
C ARG A 38 29.81 22.70 14.68
N GLU A 39 30.27 23.64 13.86
CA GLU A 39 29.54 24.85 13.49
C GLU A 39 28.33 24.49 12.63
N ILE A 40 28.48 23.59 11.65
CA ILE A 40 27.36 23.03 10.86
C ILE A 40 26.38 22.25 11.75
N GLU A 41 26.85 21.49 12.73
CA GLU A 41 25.98 20.77 13.69
C GLU A 41 25.20 21.75 14.58
N ARG A 42 25.85 22.80 15.10
CA ARG A 42 25.16 23.84 15.87
C ARG A 42 24.19 24.65 15.02
N GLU A 43 24.57 25.02 13.81
CA GLU A 43 23.65 25.68 12.87
C GLU A 43 22.45 24.80 12.54
N LYS A 44 22.62 23.47 12.45
CA LYS A 44 21.51 22.52 12.31
C LYS A 44 20.64 22.45 13.56
N GLU A 45 21.23 22.38 14.75
CA GLU A 45 20.48 22.35 16.02
C GLU A 45 19.71 23.66 16.24
N ASP A 46 20.33 24.81 16.00
CA ASP A 46 19.71 26.13 16.09
C ASP A 46 18.64 26.31 15.01
N ALA A 47 18.88 25.81 13.80
CA ALA A 47 17.86 25.81 12.75
C ALA A 47 16.69 24.88 13.08
N GLU A 48 16.91 23.73 13.69
CA GLU A 48 15.85 22.83 14.16
C GLU A 48 15.05 23.45 15.31
N ALA A 49 15.71 24.17 16.22
CA ALA A 49 15.08 24.90 17.32
C ALA A 49 14.25 26.11 16.81
N MET A 50 14.78 26.87 15.85
CA MET A 50 14.06 27.97 15.19
C MET A 50 12.97 27.49 14.22
N ALA A 51 13.12 26.29 13.66
CA ALA A 51 12.14 25.64 12.79
C ALA A 51 10.95 25.03 13.55
N ALA A 52 10.78 25.30 14.86
CA ALA A 52 9.55 25.00 15.57
C ALA A 52 8.37 25.54 14.73
N PRO A 53 7.53 24.66 14.15
CA PRO A 53 6.45 25.11 13.29
C PRO A 53 5.48 25.93 14.13
N PRO A 54 4.89 27.01 13.61
CA PRO A 54 3.74 27.60 14.27
C PRO A 54 2.64 26.53 14.37
N LEU A 55 2.33 26.09 15.59
CA LEU A 55 1.08 25.44 16.01
C LEU A 55 0.50 24.41 15.01
N ILE A 56 1.29 23.38 14.68
CA ILE A 56 0.71 22.07 14.31
C ILE A 56 1.04 21.11 15.47
N GLU A 57 0.77 21.56 16.70
CA GLU A 57 0.99 20.76 17.91
C GLU A 57 -0.26 19.96 18.32
N ASP A 58 -1.40 20.22 17.68
CA ASP A 58 -2.70 19.77 18.20
C ASP A 58 -3.28 18.53 17.51
N PHE A 59 -2.60 17.95 16.51
CA PHE A 59 -3.05 16.67 15.94
C PHE A 59 -2.28 15.51 16.56
N ASP A 60 -2.73 15.10 17.74
CA ASP A 60 -2.22 13.93 18.44
C ASP A 60 -2.70 12.60 17.78
N GLY A 61 -3.64 12.69 16.83
CA GLY A 61 -4.29 11.55 16.19
C GLY A 61 -5.01 10.63 17.18
N THR A 62 -5.20 11.04 18.43
CA THR A 62 -5.73 10.18 19.49
C THR A 62 -7.18 9.85 19.24
N GLU A 63 -7.96 10.80 18.71
CA GLU A 63 -9.36 10.61 18.34
C GLU A 63 -9.50 9.59 17.20
N ALA A 64 -8.81 9.79 16.07
CA ALA A 64 -8.83 8.84 14.95
C ALA A 64 -8.35 7.45 15.36
N ASN A 65 -7.31 7.37 16.20
CA ASN A 65 -6.83 6.10 16.74
C ASN A 65 -7.86 5.45 17.69
N ALA A 66 -8.54 6.24 18.53
CA ALA A 66 -9.58 5.75 19.42
C ALA A 66 -10.81 5.25 18.66
N VAL A 67 -11.22 5.96 17.61
CA VAL A 67 -12.27 5.53 16.68
C VAL A 67 -11.83 4.24 15.97
N GLY A 68 -10.61 4.18 15.43
CA GLY A 68 -10.08 2.98 14.79
C GLY A 68 -10.08 1.74 15.70
N ARG A 69 -9.75 1.90 16.99
CA ARG A 69 -9.86 0.82 17.98
C ARG A 69 -11.31 0.37 18.21
N ARG A 70 -12.25 1.31 18.27
CA ARG A 70 -13.68 1.00 18.44
C ARG A 70 -14.26 0.29 17.21
N ILE A 71 -13.88 0.72 16.00
CA ILE A 71 -14.19 0.02 14.75
C ILE A 71 -13.72 -1.45 14.83
N ASN A 72 -12.44 -1.67 15.18
CA ASN A 72 -11.89 -3.02 15.28
C ASN A 72 -12.61 -3.87 16.35
N THR A 73 -13.05 -3.25 17.45
CA THR A 73 -13.81 -3.92 18.50
C THR A 73 -15.18 -4.37 17.99
N LEU A 74 -15.92 -3.48 17.32
CA LEU A 74 -17.22 -3.80 16.74
C LEU A 74 -17.12 -4.87 15.65
N LEU A 75 -16.09 -4.82 14.81
CA LEU A 75 -15.82 -5.84 13.80
C LEU A 75 -15.51 -7.21 14.40
N ALA A 76 -14.87 -7.25 15.58
CA ALA A 76 -14.65 -8.50 16.30
C ALA A 76 -15.97 -9.04 16.89
N GLU A 77 -16.78 -8.17 17.52
CA GLU A 77 -18.08 -8.51 18.09
C GLU A 77 -19.10 -8.99 17.04
N PHE A 78 -19.05 -8.46 15.82
CA PHE A 78 -19.96 -8.82 14.72
C PHE A 78 -20.01 -10.34 14.46
N ASN A 79 -18.87 -11.02 14.56
CA ASN A 79 -18.80 -12.46 14.31
C ASN A 79 -19.46 -13.29 15.42
N SER A 80 -19.64 -12.75 16.64
CA SER A 80 -20.25 -13.46 17.77
C SER A 80 -21.75 -13.20 17.95
N LEU A 81 -22.35 -12.29 17.18
CA LEU A 81 -23.79 -12.00 17.29
C LEU A 81 -24.62 -13.27 16.97
N THR A 82 -25.65 -13.56 17.74
CA THR A 82 -26.49 -14.76 17.53
C THR A 82 -27.97 -14.44 17.52
N THR A 83 -28.38 -13.35 18.16
CA THR A 83 -29.79 -12.95 18.30
C THR A 83 -30.07 -11.60 17.63
N PHE A 84 -31.35 -11.33 17.29
CA PHE A 84 -31.77 -10.03 16.76
C PHE A 84 -31.58 -8.89 17.77
N GLN A 85 -31.70 -9.17 19.06
CA GLN A 85 -31.50 -8.15 20.10
C GLN A 85 -30.02 -7.73 20.22
N GLU A 86 -29.10 -8.69 20.11
CA GLU A 86 -27.65 -8.41 20.03
C GLU A 86 -27.30 -7.62 18.77
N VAL A 87 -27.94 -7.96 17.65
CA VAL A 87 -27.84 -7.22 16.40
C VAL A 87 -28.28 -5.78 16.58
N GLU A 88 -29.47 -5.53 17.13
CA GLU A 88 -30.00 -4.16 17.31
C GLU A 88 -29.09 -3.30 18.19
N THR A 89 -28.57 -3.87 19.29
CA THR A 89 -27.63 -3.17 20.17
C THR A 89 -26.24 -2.98 19.57
N TRP A 90 -25.80 -3.89 18.70
CA TRP A 90 -24.55 -3.74 17.95
C TRP A 90 -24.70 -2.69 16.85
N ASP A 91 -25.81 -2.70 16.11
CA ASP A 91 -26.11 -1.83 14.98
C ASP A 91 -26.14 -0.36 15.41
N ALA A 92 -26.86 -0.04 16.49
CA ALA A 92 -26.90 1.31 17.05
C ALA A 92 -25.50 1.82 17.47
N ARG A 93 -24.65 0.94 18.03
CA ARG A 93 -23.26 1.29 18.37
C ARG A 93 -22.40 1.45 17.11
N ALA A 94 -22.63 0.64 16.10
CA ALA A 94 -21.91 0.69 14.83
C ALA A 94 -22.24 1.95 14.04
N GLU A 95 -23.51 2.37 13.98
CA GLU A 95 -23.93 3.64 13.39
C GLU A 95 -23.27 4.83 14.08
N GLN A 96 -23.29 4.87 15.43
CA GLN A 96 -22.62 5.92 16.19
C GLN A 96 -21.12 5.98 15.87
N VAL A 97 -20.42 4.84 15.89
CA VAL A 97 -18.99 4.78 15.59
C VAL A 97 -18.71 5.14 14.12
N ALA A 98 -19.62 4.82 13.20
CA ALA A 98 -19.52 5.20 11.79
C ALA A 98 -19.62 6.73 11.60
N GLU A 99 -20.52 7.41 12.29
CA GLU A 99 -20.62 8.88 12.26
C GLU A 99 -19.36 9.55 12.83
N GLU A 100 -18.85 9.03 13.94
CA GLU A 100 -17.59 9.48 14.53
C GLU A 100 -16.41 9.22 13.58
N ALA A 101 -16.40 8.07 12.89
CA ALA A 101 -15.37 7.73 11.91
C ALA A 101 -15.41 8.61 10.67
N ALA A 102 -16.60 8.96 10.18
CA ALA A 102 -16.75 9.91 9.09
C ALA A 102 -16.19 11.29 9.48
N THR A 103 -16.43 11.71 10.73
CA THR A 103 -15.90 12.98 11.25
C THR A 103 -14.39 12.94 11.43
N ALA A 104 -13.84 11.90 12.06
CA ALA A 104 -12.40 11.71 12.20
C ALA A 104 -11.68 11.55 10.84
N GLY A 105 -12.34 10.92 9.86
CA GLY A 105 -11.83 10.83 8.49
C GLY A 105 -11.71 12.19 7.81
N ARG A 106 -12.71 13.07 7.97
CA ARG A 106 -12.65 14.45 7.47
C ARG A 106 -11.54 15.25 8.15
N THR A 107 -11.41 15.17 9.48
CA THR A 107 -10.37 15.91 10.21
C THR A 107 -8.96 15.46 9.83
N LEU A 108 -8.75 14.18 9.54
CA LEU A 108 -7.49 13.65 9.00
C LEU A 108 -7.13 14.28 7.64
N VAL A 109 -8.09 14.36 6.73
CA VAL A 109 -7.88 14.94 5.38
C VAL A 109 -7.62 16.44 5.49
N GLU A 110 -8.45 17.17 6.23
CA GLU A 110 -8.27 18.61 6.48
C GLU A 110 -6.92 18.91 7.14
N PHE A 111 -6.47 18.04 8.05
CA PHE A 111 -5.15 18.17 8.66
C PHE A 111 -4.02 18.01 7.64
N ILE A 112 -4.09 17.01 6.75
CA ILE A 112 -3.12 16.82 5.66
C ILE A 112 -3.10 18.09 4.78
N ASP A 113 -4.27 18.60 4.39
CA ASP A 113 -4.38 19.79 3.55
C ASP A 113 -3.77 21.02 4.23
N ARG A 114 -4.03 21.21 5.54
CA ARG A 114 -3.40 22.27 6.34
C ARG A 114 -1.88 22.14 6.38
N CYS A 115 -1.34 20.93 6.56
CA CYS A 115 0.10 20.71 6.52
C CYS A 115 0.72 21.04 5.16
N GLU A 116 0.02 20.71 4.06
CA GLU A 116 0.48 21.03 2.71
C GLU A 116 0.42 22.53 2.42
N GLN A 117 -0.65 23.20 2.83
CA GLN A 117 -0.78 24.66 2.74
C GLN A 117 0.29 25.37 3.58
N ALA A 118 0.56 24.90 4.79
CA ALA A 118 1.63 25.43 5.64
C ALA A 118 3.01 25.26 4.97
N ALA A 119 3.30 24.07 4.43
CA ALA A 119 4.53 23.82 3.70
C ALA A 119 4.69 24.73 2.46
N ALA A 120 3.60 24.99 1.73
CA ALA A 120 3.58 25.94 0.61
C ALA A 120 3.80 27.40 1.06
N GLY A 121 3.17 27.82 2.16
CA GLY A 121 3.35 29.15 2.74
C GLY A 121 4.78 29.40 3.24
N HIS A 122 5.42 28.40 3.85
CA HIS A 122 6.84 28.45 4.17
C HIS A 122 7.71 28.59 2.92
N ALA A 123 7.35 27.93 1.81
CA ALA A 123 8.06 28.04 0.54
C ALA A 123 8.02 29.45 -0.08
N THR A 124 6.98 30.24 0.19
CA THR A 124 6.85 31.62 -0.30
C THR A 124 7.47 32.67 0.61
N THR A 125 7.85 32.32 1.84
CA THR A 125 8.42 33.27 2.81
C THR A 125 9.85 33.66 2.38
N THR A 126 10.10 34.97 2.23
CA THR A 126 11.39 35.54 1.76
C THR A 126 12.33 35.96 2.88
N ASN A 127 11.84 36.08 4.11
CA ASN A 127 12.60 36.62 5.24
C ASN A 127 13.31 35.54 6.09
N GLU A 128 13.16 34.25 5.76
CA GLU A 128 13.77 33.15 6.51
C GLU A 128 15.05 32.63 5.83
N PRO A 129 16.10 32.26 6.60
CA PRO A 129 17.27 31.59 6.06
C PRO A 129 16.90 30.29 5.30
N PRO A 130 17.57 29.97 4.17
CA PRO A 130 17.22 28.81 3.34
C PRO A 130 17.20 27.46 4.09
N HIS A 131 18.10 27.29 5.07
CA HIS A 131 18.20 26.06 5.85
C HIS A 131 17.04 25.90 6.85
N VAL A 132 16.62 26.97 7.54
CA VAL A 132 15.44 26.97 8.43
C VAL A 132 14.17 26.70 7.65
N LYS A 133 14.02 27.39 6.51
CA LYS A 133 12.90 27.21 5.58
C LYS A 133 12.81 25.78 5.07
N GLY A 134 13.93 25.20 4.63
CA GLY A 134 14.00 23.81 4.19
C GLY A 134 13.64 22.81 5.30
N ALA A 135 14.13 23.03 6.52
CA ALA A 135 13.81 22.20 7.68
C ALA A 135 12.32 22.24 8.04
N ARG A 136 11.69 23.44 8.08
CA ARG A 136 10.25 23.60 8.35
C ARG A 136 9.37 22.90 7.31
N ILE A 137 9.65 23.12 6.02
CA ILE A 137 8.91 22.49 4.91
C ILE A 137 9.02 20.97 4.99
N LYS A 138 10.22 20.45 5.27
CA LYS A 138 10.44 19.02 5.41
C LYS A 138 9.64 18.47 6.59
N LYS A 139 9.73 19.09 7.77
CA LYS A 139 9.02 18.64 8.98
C LYS A 139 7.50 18.62 8.79
N THR A 140 6.91 19.66 8.18
CA THR A 140 5.47 19.71 7.88
C THR A 140 5.04 18.62 6.90
N ARG A 141 5.83 18.38 5.84
CA ARG A 141 5.56 17.29 4.90
C ARG A 141 5.71 15.91 5.52
N ASP A 142 6.71 15.71 6.38
CA ASP A 142 6.92 14.45 7.07
C ASP A 142 5.75 14.13 8.01
N ILE A 143 5.17 15.14 8.68
CA ILE A 143 3.94 14.99 9.48
C ILE A 143 2.76 14.59 8.58
N ALA A 144 2.52 15.32 7.48
CA ALA A 144 1.46 14.99 6.52
C ALA A 144 1.62 13.57 5.96
N ALA A 145 2.84 13.15 5.64
CA ALA A 145 3.15 11.82 5.13
C ALA A 145 2.83 10.72 6.15
N LYS A 146 3.15 10.94 7.44
CA LYS A 146 2.77 10.00 8.51
C LYS A 146 1.26 9.84 8.61
N VAL A 147 0.51 10.94 8.65
CA VAL A 147 -0.96 10.90 8.74
C VAL A 147 -1.55 10.25 7.50
N ARG A 148 -1.06 10.59 6.31
CA ARG A 148 -1.45 9.96 5.04
C ARG A 148 -1.20 8.45 5.03
N GLY A 149 -0.19 7.96 5.73
CA GLY A 149 0.07 6.53 5.89
C GLY A 149 -1.00 5.79 6.70
N VAL A 150 -1.68 6.48 7.63
CA VAL A 150 -2.72 5.90 8.50
C VAL A 150 -4.10 5.91 7.85
N VAL A 151 -4.39 6.91 7.02
CA VAL A 151 -5.69 7.10 6.36
C VAL A 151 -6.20 5.85 5.63
N PRO A 152 -5.38 5.11 4.84
CA PRO A 152 -5.86 3.91 4.14
C PRO A 152 -6.38 2.82 5.07
N GLU A 153 -5.68 2.52 6.16
CA GLU A 153 -6.09 1.49 7.11
C GLU A 153 -7.32 1.92 7.91
N PHE A 154 -7.37 3.20 8.32
CA PHE A 154 -8.56 3.77 8.98
C PHE A 154 -9.80 3.68 8.06
N ARG A 155 -9.64 4.10 6.80
CA ARG A 155 -10.70 4.07 5.79
C ARG A 155 -11.16 2.65 5.51
N LYS A 156 -10.23 1.70 5.38
CA LYS A 156 -10.54 0.28 5.17
C LYS A 156 -11.37 -0.29 6.33
N GLY A 157 -11.00 0.03 7.58
CA GLY A 157 -11.79 -0.38 8.75
C GLY A 157 -13.19 0.21 8.75
N TYR A 158 -13.31 1.51 8.42
CA TYR A 158 -14.59 2.21 8.30
C TYR A 158 -15.49 1.62 7.20
N GLU A 159 -14.95 1.42 6.00
CA GLU A 159 -15.68 0.81 4.88
C GLU A 159 -16.17 -0.61 5.22
N LEU A 160 -15.34 -1.40 5.91
CA LEU A 160 -15.72 -2.73 6.36
C LEU A 160 -16.82 -2.67 7.44
N LEU A 161 -16.81 -1.69 8.34
CA LEU A 161 -17.87 -1.51 9.34
C LEU A 161 -19.21 -1.20 8.66
N LEU A 162 -19.22 -0.27 7.69
CA LEU A 162 -20.42 0.06 6.91
C LEU A 162 -20.95 -1.16 6.15
N GLU A 163 -20.06 -1.93 5.52
CA GLU A 163 -20.44 -3.19 4.85
C GLU A 163 -21.12 -4.15 5.83
N ARG A 164 -20.65 -4.22 7.09
CA ARG A 164 -21.28 -5.08 8.11
C ARG A 164 -22.63 -4.56 8.54
N VAL A 165 -22.76 -3.26 8.80
CA VAL A 165 -24.05 -2.61 9.13
C VAL A 165 -25.11 -2.95 8.08
N GLU A 166 -24.79 -2.75 6.79
CA GLU A 166 -25.71 -3.06 5.67
C GLU A 166 -26.13 -4.54 5.60
N MET A 167 -25.31 -5.46 6.11
CA MET A 167 -25.56 -6.91 6.10
C MET A 167 -26.28 -7.43 7.34
N THR A 168 -26.63 -6.56 8.28
CA THR A 168 -27.16 -6.98 9.57
C THR A 168 -28.70 -6.98 9.53
N PRO A 169 -29.38 -8.14 9.61
CA PRO A 169 -30.84 -8.18 9.57
C PRO A 169 -31.43 -7.80 10.93
N ASN A 170 -32.20 -6.72 11.00
CA ASN A 170 -32.78 -6.26 12.27
C ASN A 170 -34.00 -7.07 12.74
N ASN A 171 -34.60 -7.89 11.86
CA ASN A 171 -35.73 -8.75 12.20
C ASN A 171 -35.84 -9.93 11.21
N LYS A 172 -36.73 -10.89 11.50
CA LYS A 172 -36.98 -12.07 10.64
C LYS A 172 -37.39 -11.72 9.20
N LYS A 173 -38.11 -10.62 8.99
CA LYS A 173 -38.53 -10.19 7.65
C LYS A 173 -37.33 -9.69 6.84
N ASP A 174 -36.47 -8.88 7.45
CA ASP A 174 -35.25 -8.37 6.83
C ASP A 174 -34.25 -9.51 6.58
N GLN A 175 -34.14 -10.45 7.51
CA GLN A 175 -33.36 -11.68 7.33
C GLN A 175 -33.82 -12.46 6.08
N ALA A 176 -35.13 -12.68 5.92
CA ALA A 176 -35.67 -13.38 4.76
C ALA A 176 -35.43 -12.63 3.44
N ALA A 177 -35.55 -11.29 3.45
CA ALA A 177 -35.26 -10.45 2.29
C ALA A 177 -33.78 -10.52 1.90
N LEU A 178 -32.88 -10.35 2.86
CA LEU A 178 -31.43 -10.42 2.67
C LEU A 178 -30.98 -11.80 2.16
N LEU A 179 -31.51 -12.88 2.74
CA LEU A 179 -31.22 -14.24 2.26
C LEU A 179 -31.67 -14.46 0.81
N ARG A 180 -32.79 -13.86 0.40
CA ARG A 180 -33.28 -13.95 -0.98
C ARG A 180 -32.32 -13.23 -1.93
N GLU A 181 -31.84 -12.05 -1.55
CA GLU A 181 -30.88 -11.27 -2.34
C GLU A 181 -29.53 -11.99 -2.47
N LEU A 182 -28.96 -12.46 -1.36
CA LEU A 182 -27.69 -13.20 -1.37
C LEU A 182 -27.78 -14.50 -2.19
N ARG A 183 -28.93 -15.21 -2.14
CA ARG A 183 -29.15 -16.40 -2.97
C ARG A 183 -29.27 -16.09 -4.46
N ALA A 184 -29.89 -14.95 -4.80
CA ALA A 184 -29.95 -14.47 -6.18
C ALA A 184 -28.55 -14.10 -6.68
N GLU A 185 -27.78 -13.35 -5.90
CA GLU A 185 -26.39 -12.99 -6.21
C GLU A 185 -25.52 -14.25 -6.42
N LYS A 186 -25.59 -15.22 -5.51
CA LYS A 186 -24.88 -16.51 -5.65
C LYS A 186 -25.26 -17.21 -6.96
N LYS A 187 -26.53 -17.24 -7.32
CA LYS A 187 -27.01 -17.87 -8.57
C LYS A 187 -26.44 -17.16 -9.80
N ASP A 188 -26.39 -15.83 -9.80
CA ASP A 188 -25.85 -15.03 -10.89
C ASP A 188 -24.34 -15.22 -11.04
N LEU A 189 -23.59 -15.23 -9.93
CA LEU A 189 -22.15 -15.54 -9.92
C LEU A 189 -21.88 -16.96 -10.45
N GLN A 190 -22.70 -17.95 -10.06
CA GLN A 190 -22.60 -19.30 -10.57
C GLN A 190 -22.90 -19.39 -12.08
N ALA A 191 -23.86 -18.60 -12.58
CA ALA A 191 -24.14 -18.52 -14.01
C ALA A 191 -22.95 -17.94 -14.79
N ARG A 192 -22.38 -16.82 -14.33
CA ARG A 192 -21.16 -16.22 -14.90
C ARG A 192 -19.98 -17.20 -14.88
N LYS A 193 -19.80 -17.94 -13.79
CA LYS A 193 -18.74 -18.97 -13.69
C LYS A 193 -18.93 -20.07 -14.74
N LYS A 194 -20.17 -20.52 -14.99
CA LYS A 194 -20.46 -21.52 -16.03
C LYS A 194 -20.16 -20.97 -17.43
N GLU A 195 -20.49 -19.70 -17.68
CA GLU A 195 -20.20 -19.02 -18.94
C GLU A 195 -18.70 -18.94 -19.21
N VAL A 196 -17.91 -18.46 -18.24
CA VAL A 196 -16.44 -18.39 -18.37
C VAL A 196 -15.84 -19.79 -18.60
N LYS A 197 -16.34 -20.82 -17.90
CA LYS A 197 -15.92 -22.21 -18.12
C LYS A 197 -16.29 -22.72 -19.52
N ALA A 198 -17.45 -22.33 -20.05
CA ALA A 198 -17.86 -22.67 -21.41
C ALA A 198 -16.95 -22.02 -22.46
N SER A 199 -16.59 -20.74 -22.28
CA SER A 199 -15.61 -20.03 -23.12
C SER A 199 -14.22 -20.67 -23.03
N ALA A 200 -13.74 -21.02 -21.85
CA ALA A 200 -12.49 -21.76 -21.71
C ALA A 200 -12.54 -23.15 -22.40
N ALA A 201 -13.72 -23.79 -22.40
CA ALA A 201 -13.91 -25.06 -23.10
C ALA A 201 -13.89 -24.90 -24.63
N SER A 202 -14.41 -23.80 -25.19
CA SER A 202 -14.32 -23.52 -26.63
C SER A 202 -12.88 -23.33 -27.08
N VAL A 203 -12.07 -22.55 -26.33
CA VAL A 203 -10.62 -22.40 -26.58
C VAL A 203 -9.91 -23.75 -26.61
N ARG A 204 -10.23 -24.65 -25.65
CA ARG A 204 -9.67 -26.00 -25.64
C ARG A 204 -10.10 -26.84 -26.85
N ARG A 205 -11.34 -26.70 -27.31
CA ARG A 205 -11.85 -27.42 -28.50
C ARG A 205 -11.18 -26.91 -29.78
N GLU A 206 -11.07 -25.61 -29.95
CA GLU A 206 -10.40 -24.98 -31.09
C GLU A 206 -8.92 -25.39 -31.15
N ALA A 207 -8.20 -25.33 -30.03
CA ALA A 207 -6.81 -25.76 -29.99
C ALA A 207 -6.63 -27.25 -30.32
N ARG A 208 -7.59 -28.12 -29.94
CA ARG A 208 -7.59 -29.53 -30.35
C ARG A 208 -7.79 -29.70 -31.85
N GLN A 209 -8.71 -28.94 -32.45
CA GLN A 209 -8.94 -28.96 -33.90
C GLN A 209 -7.71 -28.46 -34.66
N LEU A 210 -7.11 -27.34 -34.26
CA LEU A 210 -5.87 -26.83 -34.83
C LEU A 210 -4.72 -27.84 -34.68
N SER A 211 -4.60 -28.48 -33.53
CA SER A 211 -3.56 -29.50 -33.29
C SER A 211 -3.77 -30.78 -34.12
N ALA A 212 -5.00 -31.13 -34.47
CA ALA A 212 -5.31 -32.26 -35.33
C ALA A 212 -4.89 -31.98 -36.78
N ASN A 213 -5.04 -30.74 -37.24
CA ASN A 213 -4.67 -30.27 -38.57
C ASN A 213 -3.21 -29.77 -38.65
N ALA A 214 -2.39 -30.03 -37.63
CA ALA A 214 -1.01 -29.55 -37.60
C ALA A 214 -0.10 -30.35 -38.55
N GLY A 215 0.65 -29.64 -39.39
CA GLY A 215 1.59 -30.17 -40.37
C GLY A 215 0.97 -30.68 -41.66
N THR A 216 -0.34 -30.52 -41.83
CA THR A 216 -1.02 -30.67 -43.13
C THR A 216 -0.87 -29.39 -43.93
N SER A 217 -0.22 -29.49 -45.10
CA SER A 217 -0.07 -28.40 -46.07
C SER A 217 -0.52 -28.86 -47.45
N GLU A 218 -1.08 -27.95 -48.24
CA GLU A 218 -1.47 -28.25 -49.61
C GLU A 218 -0.32 -27.89 -50.56
N PHE A 219 0.21 -28.88 -51.29
CA PHE A 219 1.23 -28.65 -52.32
C PHE A 219 0.72 -29.20 -53.65
N LEU A 220 0.54 -28.30 -54.63
CA LEU A 220 -0.06 -28.62 -55.94
C LEU A 220 -1.44 -29.30 -55.85
N GLY A 221 -2.26 -28.94 -54.87
CA GLY A 221 -3.59 -29.56 -54.65
C GLY A 221 -3.57 -30.93 -53.99
N TRP A 222 -2.39 -31.42 -53.56
CA TRP A 222 -2.24 -32.67 -52.82
C TRP A 222 -1.95 -32.38 -51.33
N PRO A 223 -2.65 -33.05 -50.40
CA PRO A 223 -2.34 -32.94 -48.99
C PRO A 223 -0.98 -33.57 -48.72
N THR A 224 -0.04 -32.74 -48.28
CA THR A 224 1.29 -33.15 -47.83
C THR A 224 1.37 -33.05 -46.32
N TYR A 225 2.06 -33.98 -45.69
CA TYR A 225 2.28 -33.97 -44.25
C TYR A 225 3.77 -33.85 -43.94
N SER A 226 4.13 -32.86 -43.12
CA SER A 226 5.50 -32.69 -42.62
C SER A 226 5.54 -32.80 -41.10
N SER A 227 6.24 -33.82 -40.59
CA SER A 227 6.35 -34.07 -39.15
C SER A 227 7.09 -32.96 -38.40
N LYS A 228 8.10 -32.34 -39.02
CA LYS A 228 8.84 -31.22 -38.43
C LYS A 228 7.97 -29.97 -38.32
N VAL A 229 7.14 -29.69 -39.33
CA VAL A 229 6.18 -28.57 -39.33
C VAL A 229 5.08 -28.85 -38.30
N ALA A 230 4.51 -30.06 -38.28
CA ALA A 230 3.52 -30.48 -37.29
C ALA A 230 4.00 -30.28 -35.85
N ALA A 231 5.24 -30.66 -35.55
CA ALA A 231 5.83 -30.50 -34.22
C ALA A 231 5.98 -29.04 -33.82
N MET A 232 6.37 -28.17 -34.75
CA MET A 232 6.49 -26.72 -34.51
C MET A 232 5.12 -26.08 -34.30
N GLU A 233 4.15 -26.36 -35.18
CA GLU A 233 2.79 -25.83 -35.08
C GLU A 233 2.10 -26.26 -33.78
N ARG A 234 2.21 -27.53 -33.38
CA ARG A 234 1.67 -28.00 -32.09
C ARG A 234 2.25 -27.26 -30.88
N ARG A 235 3.54 -26.88 -30.93
CA ARG A 235 4.16 -26.05 -29.87
C ARG A 235 3.57 -24.64 -29.87
N ASN A 236 3.39 -24.04 -31.04
CA ASN A 236 2.79 -22.70 -31.17
C ASN A 236 1.32 -22.70 -30.70
N ILE A 237 0.53 -23.68 -31.15
CA ILE A 237 -0.87 -23.89 -30.74
C ILE A 237 -0.95 -24.07 -29.22
N ARG A 238 -0.03 -24.84 -28.62
CA ARG A 238 0.01 -24.98 -27.16
C ARG A 238 0.25 -23.63 -26.47
N ARG A 239 1.26 -22.87 -26.90
CA ARG A 239 1.55 -21.55 -26.32
C ARG A 239 0.37 -20.58 -26.46
N ALA A 240 -0.25 -20.53 -27.64
CA ALA A 240 -1.43 -19.71 -27.90
C ALA A 240 -2.62 -20.12 -27.03
N LYS A 241 -2.87 -21.43 -26.90
CA LYS A 241 -3.92 -21.98 -26.03
C LYS A 241 -3.69 -21.62 -24.56
N GLU A 242 -2.47 -21.81 -24.03
CA GLU A 242 -2.17 -21.45 -22.63
C GLU A 242 -2.35 -19.94 -22.41
N ALA A 243 -1.87 -19.10 -23.34
CA ALA A 243 -2.06 -17.65 -23.26
C ALA A 243 -3.54 -17.24 -23.30
N ALA A 244 -4.36 -17.91 -24.12
CA ALA A 244 -5.79 -17.65 -24.21
C ALA A 244 -6.58 -18.21 -23.00
N LEU A 245 -6.10 -19.27 -22.35
CA LEU A 245 -6.76 -19.87 -21.18
C LEU A 245 -6.52 -19.11 -19.88
N ALA A 246 -5.32 -18.54 -19.69
CA ALA A 246 -4.94 -17.82 -18.48
C ALA A 246 -6.01 -16.84 -17.96
N PRO A 247 -6.55 -15.89 -18.76
CA PRO A 247 -7.55 -14.94 -18.25
C PRO A 247 -8.86 -15.61 -17.82
N HIS A 248 -9.23 -16.74 -18.42
CA HIS A 248 -10.43 -17.48 -18.00
C HIS A 248 -10.22 -18.22 -16.69
N GLU A 249 -9.01 -18.75 -16.45
CA GLU A 249 -8.67 -19.42 -15.20
C GLU A 249 -8.63 -18.42 -14.05
N ASP A 250 -8.03 -17.25 -14.26
CA ASP A 250 -8.04 -16.14 -13.30
C ASP A 250 -9.47 -15.67 -12.99
N ALA A 251 -10.30 -15.49 -14.02
CA ALA A 251 -11.70 -15.09 -13.85
C ALA A 251 -12.52 -16.15 -13.08
N VAL A 252 -12.29 -17.45 -13.33
CA VAL A 252 -12.96 -18.52 -12.56
C VAL A 252 -12.55 -18.48 -11.09
N GLN A 253 -11.25 -18.29 -10.80
CA GLN A 253 -10.77 -18.19 -9.43
C GLN A 253 -11.34 -16.95 -8.72
N ALA A 254 -11.41 -15.81 -9.41
CA ALA A 254 -12.02 -14.59 -8.87
C ALA A 254 -13.50 -14.80 -8.52
N LEU A 255 -14.27 -15.43 -9.42
CA LEU A 255 -15.67 -15.77 -9.17
C LEU A 255 -15.85 -16.80 -8.05
N GLU A 256 -14.92 -17.75 -7.91
CA GLU A 256 -14.95 -18.72 -6.80
C GLU A 256 -14.76 -18.05 -5.45
N ARG A 257 -13.86 -17.07 -5.35
CA ARG A 257 -13.69 -16.26 -4.13
C ARG A 257 -14.96 -15.47 -3.80
N GLN A 258 -15.58 -14.83 -4.78
CA GLN A 258 -16.83 -14.09 -4.59
C GLN A 258 -17.97 -15.01 -4.12
N ILE A 259 -18.13 -16.18 -4.75
CA ILE A 259 -19.14 -17.17 -4.34
C ILE A 259 -18.89 -17.61 -2.89
N ALA A 260 -17.64 -17.90 -2.51
CA ALA A 260 -17.31 -18.28 -1.14
C ALA A 260 -17.65 -17.17 -0.13
N THR A 261 -17.39 -15.90 -0.48
CA THR A 261 -17.79 -14.75 0.36
C THR A 261 -19.30 -14.67 0.52
N VAL A 262 -20.08 -14.81 -0.55
CA VAL A 262 -21.55 -14.80 -0.48
C VAL A 262 -22.07 -15.99 0.33
N GLU A 263 -21.46 -17.17 0.22
CA GLU A 263 -21.82 -18.35 1.03
C GLU A 263 -21.55 -18.15 2.53
N GLN A 264 -20.44 -17.51 2.88
CA GLN A 264 -20.15 -17.12 4.26
C GLN A 264 -21.20 -16.14 4.79
N ARG A 265 -21.58 -15.14 3.99
CA ARG A 265 -22.65 -14.19 4.34
C ARG A 265 -23.99 -14.89 4.54
N ILE A 266 -24.39 -15.79 3.62
CA ILE A 266 -25.61 -16.58 3.76
C ILE A 266 -25.59 -17.37 5.08
N THR A 267 -24.51 -18.08 5.35
CA THR A 267 -24.36 -18.89 6.58
C THR A 267 -24.48 -18.01 7.82
N TRP A 268 -23.83 -16.85 7.80
CA TRP A 268 -23.89 -15.88 8.90
C TRP A 268 -25.30 -15.34 9.11
N VAL A 269 -26.03 -14.98 8.05
CA VAL A 269 -27.42 -14.48 8.17
C VAL A 269 -28.38 -15.58 8.65
N GLN A 270 -28.16 -16.84 8.25
CA GLN A 270 -29.04 -17.96 8.62
C GLN A 270 -29.05 -18.26 10.12
N ARG A 271 -27.96 -17.98 10.84
CA ARG A 271 -27.86 -18.28 12.28
C ARG A 271 -28.91 -17.57 13.14
N PHE A 272 -29.43 -16.43 12.69
CA PHE A 272 -30.38 -15.59 13.44
C PHE A 272 -31.83 -16.12 13.45
N GLY A 273 -32.04 -17.43 13.27
CA GLY A 273 -33.39 -18.01 13.23
C GLY A 273 -33.46 -19.49 13.58
N ASP A 274 -32.36 -20.11 14.01
CA ASP A 274 -32.30 -21.54 14.36
C ASP A 274 -32.67 -21.82 15.84
N GLU A 275 -33.04 -20.79 16.62
CA GLU A 275 -33.39 -20.91 18.06
C GLU A 275 -34.90 -21.02 18.36
N GLU A 276 -35.74 -21.44 17.39
CA GLU A 276 -37.15 -21.80 17.63
C GLU A 276 -37.42 -23.30 17.52
#